data_AF-A0A2W6TEX3-F1
#
_entry.id   AF-A0A2W6TEX3-F1
#
_cell.length_a   1.000
_cell.length_b   1.000
_cell.length_c   1.000
_cell.angle_alpha   90.00
_cell.angle_beta   90.00
_cell.angle_gamma   90.00
#
_symmetry.space_group_name_H-M   'P 1'
#
loop_
_entity.id
_entity.type
_entity.pdbx_description
1 polymer ?
#
loop_
_entity_poly.entity_id
_entity_poly.type
_entity_poly.pdbx_seq_one_letter_code
_entity_poly.pdbx_strand_id
1 'polypeptide(L)'
;FEKHADAILMNFNVSNQAVVDIITGKYEPSGLLPLQMPANMATVEKQKEDVPYDMETHKDSEGHNYDFGYGMNWSGVIKDARTEKYKK
;
A
#
# COMPACT_ATOMS: atom_id res chain seq x y z
N PHE A 1 12.72 -9.00 -4.67
CA PHE A 1 11.52 -9.68 -4.17
C PHE A 1 10.44 -9.67 -5.24
N GLU A 2 10.10 -8.49 -5.77
CA GLU A 2 9.08 -8.32 -6.83
C GLU A 2 9.27 -9.26 -8.04
N LYS A 3 10.50 -9.41 -8.55
CA LYS A 3 10.81 -10.38 -9.63
C LYS A 3 10.47 -11.86 -9.36
N HIS A 4 10.08 -12.21 -8.14
CA HIS A 4 9.77 -13.57 -7.71
C HIS A 4 8.35 -13.69 -7.12
N ALA A 5 7.53 -12.65 -7.22
CA ALA A 5 6.18 -12.64 -6.69
C ALA A 5 5.21 -12.10 -7.74
N ASP A 6 4.13 -12.83 -8.01
CA ASP A 6 3.07 -12.39 -8.93
C ASP A 6 2.10 -11.40 -8.25
N ALA A 7 1.99 -11.46 -6.93
CA ALA A 7 1.16 -10.59 -6.13
C ALA A 7 1.77 -10.38 -4.74
N ILE A 8 1.54 -9.19 -4.17
CA ILE A 8 1.98 -8.83 -2.82
C ILE A 8 0.74 -8.47 -2.03
N LEU A 9 0.47 -9.22 -0.96
CA LEU A 9 -0.57 -8.89 0.01
C LEU A 9 0.09 -8.31 1.26
N MET A 10 -0.21 -7.05 1.56
CA MET A 10 0.26 -6.38 2.76
C MET A 10 -0.76 -6.52 3.87
N ASN A 11 -0.30 -6.80 5.09
CA ASN A 11 -1.13 -6.82 6.28
C ASN A 11 -0.45 -6.09 7.43
N PHE A 12 -1.25 -5.56 8.35
CA PHE A 12 -0.78 -4.87 9.56
C PHE A 12 -1.22 -5.64 10.80
N ASN A 13 -0.66 -6.83 10.99
CA ASN A 13 -0.93 -7.68 12.16
C ASN A 13 -2.42 -8.06 12.34
N VAL A 14 -3.07 -8.41 11.22
CA VAL A 14 -4.44 -8.95 11.20
C VAL A 14 -4.42 -10.46 11.41
N SER A 15 -5.59 -11.07 11.63
CA SER A 15 -5.67 -12.53 11.76
C SER A 15 -5.26 -13.24 10.48
N ASN A 16 -4.59 -14.39 10.60
CA ASN A 16 -4.25 -15.24 9.44
C ASN A 16 -5.49 -15.65 8.64
N GLN A 17 -6.64 -15.81 9.30
CA GLN A 17 -7.89 -16.12 8.62
C GLN A 17 -8.31 -15.01 7.65
N ALA A 18 -8.13 -13.73 8.01
CA ALA A 18 -8.45 -12.62 7.12
C ALA A 18 -7.56 -12.64 5.86
N VAL A 19 -6.28 -12.97 6.02
CA VAL A 19 -5.35 -13.14 4.88
C VAL A 19 -5.81 -14.28 3.96
N VAL A 20 -6.15 -15.43 4.52
CA VAL A 20 -6.64 -16.59 3.75
C VAL A 20 -7.96 -16.29 3.05
N ASP A 21 -8.89 -15.59 3.72
CA ASP A 21 -10.18 -15.22 3.14
C ASP A 21 -10.01 -14.32 1.89
N ILE A 22 -9.01 -13.43 1.90
CA ILE A 22 -8.68 -12.61 0.72
C ILE A 22 -8.05 -13.47 -0.39
N ILE A 23 -7.06 -14.30 -0.06
CA ILE A 23 -6.35 -15.15 -1.03
C ILE A 23 -7.30 -16.16 -1.69
N THR A 24 -8.26 -16.69 -0.95
CA THR A 24 -9.26 -17.64 -1.46
C THR A 24 -10.39 -16.99 -2.25
N GLY A 25 -10.39 -15.65 -2.36
CA GLY A 25 -11.41 -14.91 -3.10
C GLY A 25 -12.73 -14.76 -2.36
N LYS A 26 -12.78 -15.06 -1.05
CA LYS A 26 -14.00 -14.91 -0.24
C LYS A 26 -14.37 -13.43 -0.05
N TYR A 27 -13.36 -12.56 0.03
CA TYR A 27 -13.55 -11.11 0.06
C TYR A 27 -12.58 -10.42 -0.90
N GLU A 28 -13.04 -9.33 -1.51
CA GLU A 28 -12.21 -8.47 -2.33
C GLU A 28 -11.37 -7.53 -1.45
N PRO A 29 -10.05 -7.37 -1.72
CA PRO A 29 -9.24 -6.35 -1.05
C PRO A 29 -9.79 -4.95 -1.28
N SER A 30 -9.89 -4.15 -0.22
CA SER A 30 -10.37 -2.76 -0.29
C SER A 30 -9.54 -1.79 0.54
N GLY A 31 -8.41 -2.26 1.07
CA GLY A 31 -7.52 -1.50 1.93
C GLY A 31 -6.77 -0.41 1.18
N LEU A 32 -6.57 0.73 1.84
CA LEU A 32 -5.72 1.83 1.39
C LEU A 32 -4.60 2.02 2.42
N LEU A 33 -3.40 2.35 1.95
CA LEU A 33 -2.25 2.56 2.82
C LEU A 33 -2.49 3.75 3.77
N PRO A 34 -2.37 3.55 5.09
CA PRO A 34 -2.55 4.61 6.07
C PRO A 34 -1.28 5.46 6.27
N LEU A 35 -0.18 5.11 5.60
CA LEU A 35 1.12 5.77 5.68
C LEU A 35 1.86 5.64 4.34
N GLN A 36 2.88 6.46 4.14
CA GLN A 36 3.78 6.35 3.00
C GLN A 36 4.75 5.18 3.20
N MET A 37 4.92 4.33 2.19
CA MET A 37 5.95 3.30 2.22
C MET A 37 7.26 3.91 1.71
N PRO A 38 8.31 4.02 2.54
CA PRO A 38 9.56 4.68 2.16
C PRO A 38 10.31 3.87 1.08
N ALA A 39 10.94 4.54 0.13
CA ALA A 39 11.74 3.91 -0.91
C ALA A 39 12.99 3.18 -0.36
N ASN A 40 13.55 3.67 0.76
CA ASN A 40 14.74 3.10 1.39
C ASN A 40 14.90 3.60 2.84
N MET A 41 15.87 3.03 3.56
CA MET A 41 16.15 3.41 4.95
C MET A 41 16.63 4.85 5.12
N ALA A 42 17.36 5.42 4.14
CA ALA A 42 17.79 6.81 4.23
C ALA A 42 16.60 7.78 4.15
N THR A 43 15.53 7.42 3.45
CA THR A 43 14.26 8.18 3.47
C THR A 43 13.64 8.17 4.87
N VAL A 44 13.65 7.03 5.56
CA VAL A 44 13.14 6.91 6.93
C VAL A 44 13.94 7.78 7.90
N GLU A 45 15.27 7.74 7.82
CA GLU A 45 16.15 8.50 8.71
C GLU A 45 16.06 10.02 8.50
N LYS A 46 15.73 10.45 7.28
CA LYS A 46 15.55 11.87 6.93
C LYS A 46 14.14 12.39 7.15
N GLN A 47 13.20 11.48 7.43
CA GLN A 47 11.80 11.80 7.68
C GLN A 47 11.71 12.78 8.85
N LYS A 48 10.95 13.85 8.66
CA LYS A 48 10.68 14.86 9.68
C LYS A 48 9.38 14.49 10.36
N GLU A 49 9.45 14.04 11.60
CA GLU A 49 8.31 13.55 12.38
C GLU A 49 7.12 14.52 12.44
N ASP A 50 7.38 15.83 12.26
CA ASP A 50 6.40 16.91 12.29
C ASP A 50 5.82 17.29 10.91
N VAL A 51 6.38 16.79 9.81
CA VAL A 51 5.93 17.11 8.45
C VAL A 51 5.21 15.92 7.83
N PRO A 52 3.91 16.03 7.51
CA PRO A 52 3.20 14.96 6.84
C PRO A 52 3.67 14.82 5.38
N TYR A 53 3.72 13.57 4.93
CA TYR A 53 3.96 13.20 3.53
C TYR A 53 5.30 13.65 2.93
N ASP A 54 6.35 13.71 3.75
CA ASP A 54 7.68 14.19 3.38
C ASP A 54 8.62 13.08 2.89
N MET A 55 8.16 11.83 2.86
CA MET A 55 8.97 10.70 2.40
C MET A 55 8.91 10.53 0.87
N GLU A 56 10.06 10.17 0.30
CA GLU A 56 10.12 9.56 -1.03
C GLU A 56 9.56 8.14 -0.96
N THR A 57 8.47 7.91 -1.69
CA THR A 57 7.73 6.65 -1.65
C THR A 57 8.34 5.59 -2.57
N HIS A 58 8.25 4.33 -2.17
CA HIS A 58 8.67 3.20 -2.99
C HIS A 58 7.79 3.11 -4.23
N LYS A 59 8.44 3.00 -5.40
CA LYS A 59 7.81 2.68 -6.67
C LYS A 59 8.24 1.29 -7.10
N ASP A 60 7.28 0.40 -7.30
CA ASP A 60 7.56 -0.97 -7.72
C ASP A 60 7.89 -1.06 -9.22
N SER A 61 8.29 -2.27 -9.63
CA SER A 61 8.65 -2.61 -11.00
C SER A 61 7.51 -2.47 -12.01
N GLU A 62 6.25 -2.56 -11.57
CA GLU A 62 5.05 -2.34 -12.40
C GLU A 62 4.62 -0.87 -12.43
N GLY A 63 5.35 -0.01 -11.72
CA GLY A 63 5.15 1.43 -11.69
C GLY A 63 4.11 1.91 -10.68
N HIS A 64 3.68 1.05 -9.77
CA HIS A 64 2.81 1.42 -8.66
C HIS A 64 3.60 2.19 -7.61
N ASN A 65 3.04 3.31 -7.16
CA ASN A 65 3.64 4.16 -6.14
C ASN A 65 2.92 3.96 -4.79
N TYR A 66 3.62 3.47 -3.79
CA TYR A 66 3.06 3.13 -2.48
C TYR A 66 2.98 4.37 -1.56
N ASP A 67 2.21 5.35 -2.02
CA ASP A 67 1.92 6.59 -1.29
C ASP A 67 0.71 6.43 -0.35
N PHE A 68 0.48 7.42 0.50
CA PHE A 68 -0.70 7.48 1.35
C PHE A 68 -1.99 7.38 0.52
N GLY A 69 -2.90 6.53 0.95
CA GLY A 69 -4.16 6.29 0.24
C GLY A 69 -4.04 5.40 -1.00
N TYR A 70 -2.86 4.85 -1.30
CA TYR A 70 -2.71 3.85 -2.36
C TYR A 70 -3.27 2.48 -1.94
N GLY A 71 -3.91 1.79 -2.88
CA GLY A 71 -4.41 0.42 -2.66
C GLY A 71 -4.92 -0.18 -3.96
N MET A 72 -5.01 -1.51 -3.98
CA MET A 72 -5.49 -2.27 -5.13
C MET A 72 -6.58 -3.25 -4.72
N ASN A 73 -7.49 -3.52 -5.65
CA ASN A 73 -8.50 -4.56 -5.57
C ASN A 73 -8.44 -5.44 -6.85
N TRP A 74 -9.41 -6.31 -7.08
CA TRP A 74 -9.38 -7.19 -8.26
C TRP A 74 -9.58 -6.44 -9.58
N SER A 75 -10.11 -5.22 -9.52
CA SER A 75 -10.26 -4.33 -10.67
C SER A 75 -9.03 -3.43 -10.91
N GLY A 76 -7.97 -3.57 -10.10
CA GLY A 76 -6.73 -2.80 -10.20
C GLY A 76 -6.61 -1.72 -9.12
N VAL A 77 -6.01 -0.57 -9.45
CA VAL A 77 -5.82 0.54 -8.51
C VAL A 77 -7.16 1.12 -8.10
N ILE A 78 -7.42 1.17 -6.79
CA ILE A 78 -8.68 1.66 -6.23
C ILE A 78 -8.85 3.15 -6.57
N LYS A 79 -10.02 3.50 -7.11
CA LYS A 79 -10.46 4.86 -7.37
C LYS A 79 -11.90 5.01 -6.90
N ASP A 80 -12.05 5.49 -5.68
CA ASP A 80 -13.35 5.72 -5.02
C ASP A 80 -13.35 7.04 -4.24
N ALA A 81 -14.48 7.35 -3.58
CA ALA A 81 -14.65 8.56 -2.79
C ALA A 81 -13.59 8.76 -1.69
N ARG A 82 -12.96 7.69 -1.18
CA ARG A 82 -11.88 7.77 -0.18
C ARG A 82 -10.60 8.26 -0.85
N THR A 83 -10.27 7.70 -2.01
CA THR A 83 -9.12 8.16 -2.80
C THR A 83 -9.33 9.53 -3.44
N GLU A 84 -10.55 10.02 -3.55
CA GLU A 84 -10.79 11.42 -3.94
C GLU A 84 -10.63 12.38 -2.76
N LYS A 85 -11.05 11.96 -1.57
CA LYS A 85 -11.04 12.79 -0.36
C LYS A 85 -9.67 12.87 0.32
N TYR A 86 -8.93 11.76 0.35
CA TYR A 86 -7.73 11.62 1.18
C TYR A 86 -6.43 11.53 0.40
N LYS A 87 -6.50 11.34 -0.92
CA LYS A 87 -5.29 11.23 -1.74
C LYS A 87 -4.60 12.59 -1.82
N LYS A 88 -3.28 12.54 -1.69
CA LYS A 88 -2.36 13.67 -1.87
C LYS A 88 -2.36 14.17 -3.32
#